data_AF-A0A072UGM6-F1
#
_entry.id   AF-A0A072UGM6-F1
#
_cell.length_a   1.000
_cell.length_b   1.000
_cell.length_c   1.000
_cell.angle_alpha   90.00
_cell.angle_beta   90.00
_cell.angle_gamma   90.00
#
_symmetry.space_group_name_H-M   'P 1'
#
loop_
_entity.id
_entity.type
_entity.pdbx_description
1 polymer ?
#
loop_
_entity_poly.entity_id
_entity_poly.type
_entity_poly.pdbx_seq_one_letter_code
_entity_poly.pdbx_strand_id
1 'polypeptide(L)'
;MRKFSEQYARKSGTFFCSDKGVTAVVIKGLADHKDSLGAPLCPCRHYDDKAAEAAQGFWNCPCVPMRERKECHCMLFLTPDNDFAGDEQTITLDEIKESTANM
;
A
#
# COMPACT_ATOMS: atom_id res chain seq x y z
N MET A 1 -2.02 -8.52 3.75
CA MET A 1 -1.95 -7.05 3.89
C MET A 1 -3.28 -6.31 3.73
N ARG A 2 -4.30 -6.88 3.04
CA ARG A 2 -5.65 -6.28 2.86
C ARG A 2 -6.27 -5.61 4.09
N LYS A 3 -6.52 -6.36 5.17
CA LYS A 3 -7.18 -5.85 6.39
C LYS A 3 -6.42 -4.68 7.03
N PHE A 4 -5.08 -4.72 6.98
CA PHE A 4 -4.25 -3.63 7.45
C PHE A 4 -4.51 -2.36 6.63
N SER A 5 -4.55 -2.46 5.30
CA SER A 5 -4.81 -1.32 4.44
C SER A 5 -6.17 -0.70 4.69
N GLU A 6 -7.23 -1.50 4.84
CA GLU A 6 -8.58 -0.99 5.17
C GLU A 6 -8.61 -0.27 6.53
N GLN A 7 -8.01 -0.89 7.55
CA GLN A 7 -7.94 -0.29 8.88
C GLN A 7 -7.14 1.01 8.88
N TYR A 8 -5.99 1.03 8.18
CA TYR A 8 -5.14 2.20 8.14
C TYR A 8 -5.78 3.33 7.35
N ALA A 9 -6.40 3.05 6.20
CA ALA A 9 -7.15 4.04 5.41
C ALA A 9 -8.22 4.76 6.25
N ARG A 10 -9.02 4.01 7.01
CA ARG A 10 -10.00 4.56 7.96
C ARG A 10 -9.34 5.42 9.04
N LYS A 11 -8.23 4.95 9.61
CA LYS A 11 -7.51 5.66 10.68
C LYS A 11 -6.87 6.97 10.20
N SER A 12 -6.31 7.00 8.99
CA SER A 12 -5.65 8.18 8.43
C SER A 12 -6.59 9.14 7.70
N GLY A 13 -7.87 8.75 7.50
CA GLY A 13 -8.83 9.54 6.73
C GLY A 13 -8.41 9.65 5.26
N THR A 14 -7.89 8.55 4.72
CA THR A 14 -7.46 8.43 3.31
C THR A 14 -8.27 7.36 2.60
N PHE A 15 -8.28 7.41 1.28
CA PHE A 15 -9.08 6.55 0.41
C PHE A 15 -8.19 5.76 -0.52
N PHE A 16 -8.73 4.66 -1.05
CA PHE A 16 -8.06 3.91 -2.09
C PHE A 16 -8.14 4.62 -3.44
N CYS A 17 -7.24 4.27 -4.35
CA CYS A 17 -7.31 4.72 -5.74
C CYS A 17 -8.67 4.31 -6.35
N SER A 18 -9.25 5.18 -7.18
CA SER A 18 -10.46 4.90 -7.95
C SER A 18 -10.27 3.69 -8.88
N ASP A 19 -9.04 3.49 -9.37
CA ASP A 19 -8.61 2.22 -9.98
C ASP A 19 -8.20 1.21 -8.89
N LYS A 20 -9.08 0.23 -8.66
CA LYS A 20 -8.86 -0.86 -7.69
C LYS A 20 -7.69 -1.78 -8.06
N GLY A 21 -7.31 -1.86 -9.34
CA GLY A 21 -6.15 -2.61 -9.79
C GLY A 21 -4.86 -2.11 -9.14
N VAL A 22 -4.68 -0.78 -9.10
CA VAL A 22 -3.54 -0.15 -8.41
C VAL A 22 -3.50 -0.56 -6.94
N THR A 23 -4.63 -0.46 -6.25
CA THR A 23 -4.76 -0.85 -4.84
C THR A 23 -4.40 -2.32 -4.62
N ALA A 24 -4.91 -3.21 -5.48
CA ALA A 24 -4.67 -4.65 -5.39
C ALA A 24 -3.19 -5.01 -5.57
N VAL A 25 -2.52 -4.44 -6.59
CA VAL A 25 -1.11 -4.69 -6.90
C VAL A 25 -0.21 -4.26 -5.76
N VAL A 26 -0.47 -3.08 -5.17
CA VAL A 26 0.32 -2.60 -4.03
C VAL A 26 0.11 -3.49 -2.81
N ILE A 27 -1.11 -3.92 -2.53
CA ILE A 27 -1.40 -4.83 -1.42
C ILE A 27 -0.68 -6.19 -1.60
N LYS A 28 -0.64 -6.72 -2.83
CA LYS A 28 0.11 -7.95 -3.17
C LYS A 28 1.60 -7.74 -2.94
N GLY A 29 2.21 -6.69 -3.50
CA GLY A 29 3.64 -6.41 -3.31
C GLY A 29 4.04 -6.16 -1.85
N LEU A 30 3.20 -5.50 -1.05
CA LEU A 30 3.41 -5.36 0.39
C LEU A 30 3.35 -6.71 1.13
N ALA A 31 2.50 -7.63 0.69
CA ALA A 31 2.43 -8.97 1.24
C ALA A 31 3.68 -9.77 0.86
N ASP A 32 4.10 -9.74 -0.41
CA ASP A 32 5.28 -10.45 -0.90
C ASP A 32 6.56 -9.98 -0.19
N HIS A 33 6.73 -8.67 0.03
CA HIS A 33 7.83 -8.15 0.83
C HIS A 33 7.73 -8.54 2.30
N LYS A 34 6.52 -8.60 2.88
CA LYS A 34 6.35 -9.10 4.25
C LYS A 34 6.77 -10.56 4.38
N ASP A 35 6.42 -11.39 3.41
CA ASP A 35 6.73 -12.82 3.43
C ASP A 35 8.23 -13.07 3.18
N SER A 36 8.87 -12.29 2.31
CA SER A 36 10.30 -12.45 1.97
C SER A 36 11.28 -11.72 2.89
N LEU A 37 10.93 -10.54 3.40
CA LEU A 37 11.80 -9.67 4.20
C LEU A 37 11.37 -9.60 5.69
N GLY A 38 10.23 -10.19 6.05
CA GLY A 38 9.64 -10.08 7.39
C GLY A 38 8.94 -8.75 7.67
N ALA A 39 9.02 -7.78 6.74
CA ALA A 39 8.42 -6.45 6.87
C ALA A 39 7.78 -5.99 5.54
N PRO A 40 6.66 -5.25 5.58
CA PRO A 40 5.95 -4.81 4.39
C PRO A 40 6.66 -3.59 3.75
N LEU A 41 7.87 -3.81 3.23
CA LEU A 41 8.65 -2.78 2.54
C LEU A 41 7.87 -2.23 1.34
N CYS A 42 7.88 -0.91 1.13
CA CYS A 42 7.11 -0.26 0.07
C CYS A 42 7.48 -0.83 -1.33
N PRO A 43 6.52 -1.37 -2.12
CA PRO A 43 6.82 -2.06 -3.38
C PRO A 43 7.06 -1.12 -4.56
N CYS A 44 6.68 0.16 -4.45
CA CYS A 44 6.80 1.15 -5.53
C CYS A 44 8.12 1.93 -5.50
N ARG A 45 9.17 1.36 -4.90
CA ARG A 45 10.51 1.96 -4.90
C ARG A 45 11.54 0.93 -5.31
N HIS A 46 12.62 1.44 -5.92
CA HIS A 46 13.84 0.69 -6.09
C HIS A 46 14.71 0.82 -4.83
N TYR A 47 15.38 -0.27 -4.47
CA TYR A 47 16.30 -0.34 -3.33
C TYR A 47 17.54 -1.11 -3.77
N ASP A 48 18.72 -0.62 -3.38
CA ASP A 48 19.98 -1.33 -3.60
C ASP A 48 20.08 -2.56 -2.69
N ASP A 49 19.69 -2.42 -1.43
CA ASP A 49 19.60 -3.51 -0.45
C ASP A 49 18.24 -3.48 0.28
N LYS A 50 17.34 -4.37 -0.16
CA LYS A 50 16.01 -4.49 0.44
C LYS A 50 16.04 -4.97 1.89
N ALA A 51 17.01 -5.80 2.28
CA ALA A 51 17.08 -6.35 3.63
C ALA A 51 17.51 -5.28 4.64
N ALA A 52 18.51 -4.47 4.26
CA ALA A 52 18.95 -3.33 5.06
C ALA A 52 17.81 -2.29 5.26
N GLU A 53 17.08 -1.96 4.19
CA GLU A 53 15.97 -1.01 4.24
C GLU A 53 14.78 -1.52 5.06
N ALA A 54 14.46 -2.81 4.93
CA ALA A 54 13.45 -3.47 5.76
C ALA A 54 13.83 -3.45 7.26
N ALA A 55 15.12 -3.62 7.58
CA ALA A 55 15.61 -3.53 8.95
C ALA A 55 15.61 -2.09 9.50
N GLN A 56 15.96 -1.10 8.68
CA GLN A 56 15.93 0.32 9.07
C GLN A 56 14.50 0.84 9.26
N GLY A 57 13.57 0.39 8.43
CA GLY A 57 12.14 0.60 8.59
C GLY A 57 11.61 1.96 8.14
N PHE A 58 12.42 2.80 7.50
CA PHE A 58 11.94 4.07 6.95
C PHE A 58 10.84 3.87 5.91
N TRP A 59 11.02 2.86 5.03
CA TRP A 59 10.10 2.52 3.94
C TRP A 59 9.14 1.36 4.25
N ASN A 60 9.15 0.84 5.48
CA ASN A 60 8.17 -0.16 5.90
C ASN A 60 6.79 0.47 6.00
N CYS A 61 5.79 -0.12 5.35
CA CYS A 61 4.45 0.42 5.31
C CYS A 61 3.77 0.36 6.70
N PRO A 62 3.23 1.49 7.23
CA PRO A 62 3.16 2.81 6.60
C PRO A 62 4.49 3.57 6.73
N CYS A 63 5.07 3.96 5.59
CA CYS A 63 6.39 4.60 5.54
C CYS A 63 6.40 5.98 6.23
N VAL A 64 7.59 6.51 6.51
CA VAL A 64 7.74 7.82 7.17
C VAL A 64 6.94 8.94 6.47
N PRO A 65 7.04 9.13 5.13
CA PRO A 65 6.24 10.17 4.44
C PRO A 65 4.73 10.01 4.63
N MET A 66 4.21 8.78 4.62
CA MET A 66 2.80 8.52 4.85
C MET A 66 2.38 8.86 6.29
N ARG A 67 3.23 8.55 7.27
CA ARG A 67 2.94 8.82 8.69
C ARG A 67 2.97 10.31 9.03
N GLU A 68 3.93 11.04 8.47
CA GLU A 68 4.16 12.45 8.83
C GLU A 68 3.33 13.42 7.99
N ARG A 69 3.13 13.12 6.70
CA ARG A 69 2.56 14.06 5.73
C ARG A 69 1.41 13.50 4.89
N LYS A 70 0.99 12.25 5.12
CA LYS A 70 0.01 11.52 4.30
C LYS A 70 0.41 11.39 2.82
N GLU A 71 1.71 11.38 2.55
CA GLU A 71 2.24 11.20 1.19
C GLU A 71 2.45 9.70 0.89
N CYS A 72 1.60 9.13 0.04
CA CYS A 72 1.72 7.74 -0.39
C CYS A 72 2.02 7.64 -1.89
N HIS A 73 3.30 7.46 -2.24
CA HIS A 73 3.72 7.29 -3.64
C HIS A 73 3.05 6.10 -4.34
N CYS A 74 2.73 5.04 -3.58
CA CYS A 74 2.05 3.86 -4.12
C CYS A 74 0.59 4.10 -4.53
N MET A 75 0.02 5.28 -4.24
CA MET A 75 -1.41 5.56 -4.41
C MET A 75 -2.34 4.61 -3.63
N LEU A 76 -1.84 3.99 -2.55
CA LEU A 76 -2.63 3.14 -1.67
C LEU A 76 -3.42 3.96 -0.63
N PHE A 77 -2.87 5.09 -0.19
CA PHE A 77 -3.53 5.96 0.78
C PHE A 77 -3.56 7.38 0.22
N LEU A 78 -4.66 7.72 -0.45
CA LEU A 78 -4.85 9.01 -1.09
C LEU A 78 -5.67 9.93 -0.20
N THR A 79 -5.28 11.20 -0.12
CA THR A 79 -6.08 12.22 0.54
C THR A 79 -7.33 12.52 -0.29
N PRO A 80 -8.43 13.02 0.32
CA PRO A 80 -9.71 13.22 -0.39
C PRO A 80 -9.64 14.23 -1.54
N ASP A 81 -8.64 15.10 -1.53
CA ASP A 81 -8.35 16.13 -2.53
C ASP A 81 -7.46 15.63 -3.68
N ASN A 82 -7.01 14.37 -3.64
CA ASN A 82 -6.23 13.77 -4.72
C ASN A 82 -7.16 13.39 -5.90
N ASP A 83 -6.80 13.78 -7.12
CA ASP A 83 -7.61 13.53 -8.33
C ASP A 83 -7.88 12.03 -8.61
N PHE A 84 -7.04 11.14 -8.08
CA PHE A 84 -7.19 9.69 -8.23
C PHE A 84 -7.83 9.01 -7.03
N ALA A 85 -8.18 9.75 -5.98
CA ALA A 85 -8.89 9.19 -4.83
C ALA A 85 -10.29 8.75 -5.24
N GLY A 86 -10.62 7.49 -4.94
CA GLY A 86 -12.01 7.06 -4.89
C GLY A 86 -12.68 7.49 -3.58
N ASP A 87 -13.88 6.97 -3.35
CA ASP A 87 -14.66 7.15 -2.12
C ASP A 87 -14.58 5.93 -1.19
N GLU A 88 -13.93 4.87 -1.62
CA GLU A 88 -13.87 3.61 -0.88
C GLU A 88 -12.62 3.47 0.01
N GLN A 89 -12.85 2.91 1.21
CA GLN A 89 -11.80 2.48 2.15
C GLN A 89 -11.83 0.96 2.38
N THR A 90 -12.46 0.24 1.46
CA THR A 90 -12.62 -1.21 1.44
C THR A 90 -12.11 -1.78 0.13
N ILE A 91 -11.61 -3.01 0.21
CA ILE A 91 -11.32 -3.82 -0.97
C ILE A 91 -11.47 -5.28 -0.55
N THR A 92 -12.28 -6.02 -1.28
CA THR A 92 -12.56 -7.43 -1.05
C THR A 92 -11.38 -8.30 -1.46
N LEU A 93 -11.38 -9.56 -1.02
CA LEU A 93 -10.35 -10.49 -1.45
C LEU A 93 -10.51 -10.86 -2.93
N ASP A 94 -11.74 -10.88 -3.45
CA ASP A 94 -12.02 -11.27 -4.83
C ASP A 94 -11.57 -10.18 -5.80
N GLU A 95 -11.82 -8.90 -5.49
CA GLU A 95 -11.25 -7.77 -6.26
C GLU A 95 -9.73 -7.84 -6.38
N ILE A 96 -9.04 -8.22 -5.28
CA ILE A 96 -7.57 -8.39 -5.30
C ILE A 96 -7.18 -9.56 -6.22
N LYS A 97 -7.86 -10.70 -6.11
CA LYS A 97 -7.56 -11.89 -6.91
C LYS A 97 -7.79 -11.61 -8.39
N GLU A 98 -8.93 -11.04 -8.76
CA GLU A 98 -9.28 -10.72 -10.14
C GLU A 98 -8.29 -9.74 -10.76
N SER A 99 -7.93 -8.69 -10.03
CA SER A 99 -6.98 -7.66 -10.49
C SER A 99 -5.54 -8.16 -10.63
N THR A 100 -5.20 -9.28 -9.98
CA THR A 100 -3.83 -9.84 -9.96
C THR A 100 -3.73 -11.23 -10.59
N ALA A 101 -4.81 -11.73 -11.19
CA ALA A 101 -4.89 -13.09 -11.74
C ALA A 101 -3.92 -13.36 -12.88
N ASN A 102 -3.56 -12.31 -13.64
CA ASN A 102 -2.66 -12.40 -14.80
C ASN A 102 -1.25 -11.86 -14.51
N MET A 103 -0.86 -11.76 -13.23
CA MET A 103 0.47 -11.34 -12.77
C MET A 103 1.24 -12.47 -12.11
#